data_AF-X1MUA0-F1
#
_entry.id   AF-X1MUA0-F1
#
_cell.length_a   1.000
_cell.length_b   1.000
_cell.length_c   1.000
_cell.angle_alpha   90.00
_cell.angle_beta   90.00
_cell.angle_gamma   90.00
#
_symmetry.space_group_name_H-M   'P 1'
#
loop_
_entity.id
_entity.type
_entity.pdbx_description
1 polymer ?
#
loop_
_entity_poly.entity_id
_entity_poly.type
_entity_poly.pdbx_seq_one_letter_code
_entity_poly.pdbx_strand_id
1 'polypeptide(L)'
;ALLEFKSVAESSMLQNTLNSVNEGLKEMKGDTFNLFSYFIGPTMQVYGIVSSYQPLIDSLFKIPQVEKRFPFGYRFQWGKEVIHEGYRYFPLYLLKDEPLLTGSAILDATPGVGTQDNPLGVRVDLTMTREARTKWAQITGAHIGRRIAIVLDGDVYTAPVVRERIPNGRSVITLTTSPIEEAKTLAIILKAGALPAPLNIIEERSIGPSLGMDSIKAGTRAFILGGILVFLFMVAYYRKSGVTAIIALILNLVFLLAFLSGLRAT
;
A
#
# COMPACT_ATOMS: atom_id res chain seq x y z
N ALA A 1 -0.13 -3.05 -10.47
CA ALA A 1 -0.96 -2.07 -9.76
C ALA A 1 -2.25 -1.82 -10.55
N LEU A 2 -3.22 -2.72 -10.41
CA LEU A 2 -4.58 -2.53 -10.88
C LEU A 2 -5.35 -1.76 -9.81
N LEU A 3 -5.68 -0.50 -10.09
CA LEU A 3 -6.48 0.35 -9.21
C LEU A 3 -7.94 0.38 -9.68
N GLU A 4 -8.85 0.05 -8.77
CA GLU A 4 -10.28 -0.06 -9.03
C GLU A 4 -11.11 0.67 -7.96
N PHE A 5 -12.17 1.33 -8.39
CA PHE A 5 -13.22 1.84 -7.52
C PHE A 5 -14.39 0.88 -7.56
N LYS A 6 -14.71 0.24 -6.44
CA LYS A 6 -15.74 -0.80 -6.35
C LYS A 6 -16.85 -0.41 -5.39
N SER A 7 -18.08 -0.77 -5.73
CA SER A 7 -19.19 -0.58 -4.79
C SER A 7 -19.07 -1.58 -3.65
N VAL A 8 -19.16 -1.09 -2.41
CA VAL A 8 -19.29 -1.95 -1.23
C VAL A 8 -20.75 -2.38 -1.10
N ALA A 9 -20.97 -3.66 -0.80
CA ALA A 9 -22.30 -4.17 -0.48
C ALA A 9 -22.83 -3.55 0.82
N GLU A 10 -24.15 -3.51 0.96
CA GLU A 10 -24.78 -3.08 2.21
C GLU A 10 -24.47 -4.05 3.35
N SER A 11 -24.45 -3.55 4.59
CA SER A 11 -24.12 -4.36 5.77
C SER A 11 -25.04 -5.58 5.94
N SER A 12 -26.31 -5.45 5.56
CA SER A 12 -27.29 -6.54 5.57
C SER A 12 -26.93 -7.66 4.58
N MET A 13 -26.50 -7.30 3.36
CA MET A 13 -26.07 -8.27 2.35
C MET A 13 -24.80 -8.98 2.76
N LEU A 14 -23.83 -8.25 3.32
CA LEU A 14 -22.61 -8.82 3.89
C LEU A 14 -22.94 -9.85 4.98
N GLN A 15 -23.78 -9.48 5.94
CA GLN A 15 -24.20 -10.35 7.03
C GLN A 15 -24.93 -11.60 6.53
N ASN A 16 -25.89 -11.44 5.62
CA ASN A 16 -26.63 -12.55 5.03
C ASN A 16 -25.71 -13.51 4.25
N THR A 17 -24.71 -12.96 3.54
CA THR A 17 -23.72 -13.76 2.83
C THR A 17 -22.85 -14.55 3.81
N LEU A 18 -22.33 -13.91 4.85
CA LEU A 18 -21.53 -14.58 5.88
C LEU A 18 -22.32 -15.67 6.61
N ASN A 19 -23.60 -15.44 6.90
CA ASN A 19 -24.49 -16.46 7.46
C ASN A 19 -24.62 -17.66 6.51
N SER A 20 -24.90 -17.40 5.22
CA SER A 20 -25.03 -18.46 4.21
C SER A 20 -23.74 -19.28 4.04
N VAL A 21 -22.59 -18.61 4.10
CA VAL A 21 -21.27 -19.25 4.08
C VAL A 21 -21.03 -20.08 5.34
N ASN A 22 -21.37 -19.55 6.51
CA ASN A 22 -21.23 -20.27 7.78
C ASN A 22 -22.04 -21.58 7.78
N GLU A 23 -23.29 -21.54 7.32
CA GLU A 23 -24.11 -22.74 7.21
C GLU A 23 -23.53 -23.75 6.20
N GLY A 24 -23.04 -23.28 5.05
CA GLY A 24 -22.34 -24.15 4.10
C GLY A 24 -21.07 -24.79 4.68
N LEU A 25 -20.36 -24.07 5.55
CA LEU A 25 -19.19 -24.60 6.25
C LEU A 25 -19.56 -25.63 7.32
N LYS A 26 -20.68 -25.44 8.05
CA LYS A 26 -21.20 -26.45 8.99
C LYS A 26 -21.60 -27.74 8.28
N GLU A 27 -22.29 -27.65 7.14
CA GLU A 27 -22.66 -28.83 6.33
C GLU A 27 -21.43 -29.69 5.96
N MET A 28 -20.26 -29.07 5.79
CA MET A 28 -19.02 -29.78 5.40
C MET A 28 -18.13 -30.18 6.57
N LYS A 29 -18.03 -29.35 7.61
CA LYS A 29 -17.08 -29.51 8.72
C LYS A 29 -17.74 -29.96 10.04
N GLY A 30 -19.06 -30.09 10.06
CA GLY A 30 -19.85 -30.44 11.23
C GLY A 30 -20.44 -29.21 11.94
N ASP A 31 -21.53 -29.44 12.69
CA ASP A 31 -22.34 -28.41 13.34
C ASP A 31 -21.59 -27.58 14.39
N THR A 32 -20.46 -28.09 14.90
CA THR A 32 -19.60 -27.39 15.86
C THR A 32 -18.77 -26.29 15.20
N PHE A 33 -18.66 -26.26 13.87
CA PHE A 33 -17.94 -25.22 13.16
C PHE A 33 -18.70 -23.88 13.22
N ASN A 34 -17.98 -22.81 13.57
CA ASN A 34 -18.52 -21.46 13.59
C ASN A 34 -17.53 -20.47 12.96
N LEU A 35 -17.86 -19.98 11.76
CA LEU A 35 -17.07 -18.99 11.04
C LEU A 35 -16.89 -17.71 11.85
N PHE A 36 -17.93 -17.26 12.56
CA PHE A 36 -17.91 -16.01 13.31
C PHE A 36 -16.94 -16.03 14.49
N SER A 37 -16.50 -17.21 14.95
CA SER A 37 -15.48 -17.32 16.00
C SER A 37 -14.11 -16.76 15.58
N TYR A 38 -13.85 -16.69 14.27
CA TYR A 38 -12.61 -16.12 13.71
C TYR A 38 -12.70 -14.61 13.49
N PHE A 39 -13.90 -14.03 13.57
CA PHE A 39 -14.13 -12.61 13.39
C PHE A 39 -14.19 -11.91 14.73
N ILE A 40 -13.51 -10.77 14.82
CA ILE A 40 -13.74 -9.83 15.90
C ILE A 40 -15.11 -9.20 15.61
N GLY A 41 -16.06 -9.40 16.52
CA GLY A 41 -17.51 -9.25 16.30
C GLY A 41 -18.05 -7.82 16.05
N PRO A 42 -19.40 -7.69 15.99
CA PRO A 42 -20.16 -6.61 15.36
C PRO A 42 -20.18 -5.25 16.11
N THR A 43 -19.46 -5.12 17.23
CA THR A 43 -19.43 -3.91 18.05
C THR A 43 -18.91 -2.68 17.28
N MET A 44 -18.16 -2.89 16.20
CA MET A 44 -17.59 -1.83 15.37
C MET A 44 -18.25 -1.67 13.98
N GLN A 45 -19.35 -2.38 13.68
CA GLN A 45 -19.94 -2.44 12.32
C GLN A 45 -18.97 -2.88 11.21
N VAL A 46 -17.88 -3.57 11.58
CA VAL A 46 -16.85 -4.06 10.65
C VAL A 46 -16.59 -5.53 10.97
N TYR A 47 -16.79 -6.40 9.98
CA TYR A 47 -16.34 -7.79 10.08
C TYR A 47 -14.84 -7.79 9.84
N GLY A 48 -14.03 -8.02 10.87
CA GLY A 48 -12.57 -8.07 10.73
C GLY A 48 -11.97 -9.29 11.39
N ILE A 49 -10.77 -9.68 10.96
CA ILE A 49 -10.04 -10.82 11.55
C ILE A 49 -8.65 -10.41 11.99
N VAL A 50 -8.08 -11.12 12.97
CA VAL A 50 -6.65 -11.04 13.28
C VAL A 50 -5.85 -11.65 12.12
N SER A 51 -4.69 -11.08 11.79
CA SER A 51 -3.83 -11.51 10.66
C SER A 51 -3.61 -13.03 10.57
N SER A 52 -3.46 -13.71 11.71
CA SER A 52 -3.23 -15.15 11.78
C SER A 52 -4.34 -16.00 11.16
N TYR A 53 -5.57 -15.50 11.09
CA TYR A 53 -6.71 -16.23 10.54
C TYR A 53 -6.90 -16.01 9.03
N GLN A 54 -6.23 -15.02 8.42
CA GLN A 54 -6.46 -14.65 7.02
C GLN A 54 -6.20 -15.81 6.04
N PRO A 55 -5.06 -16.55 6.11
CA PRO A 55 -4.82 -17.67 5.20
C PRO A 55 -5.85 -18.80 5.35
N LEU A 56 -6.35 -19.00 6.58
CA LEU A 56 -7.39 -19.99 6.85
C LEU A 56 -8.70 -19.57 6.19
N ILE A 57 -9.17 -18.34 6.41
CA ILE A 57 -10.42 -17.85 5.82
C ILE A 57 -10.35 -17.82 4.29
N ASP A 58 -9.23 -17.39 3.71
CA ASP A 58 -9.02 -17.45 2.26
C ASP A 58 -9.13 -18.87 1.71
N SER A 59 -8.58 -19.84 2.44
CA SER A 59 -8.69 -21.26 2.06
C SER A 59 -10.14 -21.75 2.14
N LEU A 60 -10.93 -21.27 3.11
CA LEU A 60 -12.35 -21.60 3.23
C LEU A 60 -13.18 -20.97 2.11
N PHE A 61 -12.91 -19.72 1.76
CA PHE A 61 -13.65 -18.99 0.72
C PHE A 61 -13.37 -19.54 -0.69
N LYS A 62 -12.23 -20.20 -0.91
CA LYS A 62 -11.89 -20.88 -2.17
C LYS A 62 -12.55 -22.26 -2.33
N ILE A 63 -13.26 -22.76 -1.32
CA ILE A 63 -14.00 -24.03 -1.43
C ILE A 63 -15.15 -23.82 -2.44
N PRO A 64 -15.27 -24.62 -3.51
CA PRO A 64 -16.29 -24.40 -4.55
C PRO A 64 -17.73 -24.36 -4.04
N GLN A 65 -18.04 -25.14 -2.99
CA GLN A 65 -19.34 -25.14 -2.32
C GLN A 65 -19.63 -23.83 -1.59
N VAL A 66 -18.59 -23.19 -1.04
CA VAL A 66 -18.67 -21.90 -0.35
C VAL A 66 -18.77 -20.76 -1.36
N GLU A 67 -17.95 -20.80 -2.41
CA GLU A 67 -17.96 -19.78 -3.47
C GLU A 67 -19.35 -19.67 -4.14
N LYS A 68 -20.04 -20.79 -4.32
CA LYS A 68 -21.43 -20.82 -4.83
C LYS A 68 -22.46 -20.12 -3.93
N ARG A 69 -22.15 -19.88 -2.65
CA ARG A 69 -23.01 -19.16 -1.72
C ARG A 69 -22.83 -17.64 -1.83
N PHE A 70 -21.84 -17.15 -2.58
CA PHE A 70 -21.64 -15.72 -2.75
C PHE A 70 -22.72 -15.13 -3.67
N PRO A 71 -23.20 -13.91 -3.40
CA PRO A 71 -24.11 -13.22 -4.29
C PRO A 71 -23.49 -13.07 -5.68
N PHE A 72 -24.33 -13.19 -6.72
CA PHE A 72 -23.86 -13.09 -8.10
C PHE A 72 -23.16 -11.75 -8.36
N GLY A 73 -21.92 -11.81 -8.85
CA GLY A 73 -21.11 -10.63 -9.15
C GLY A 73 -20.54 -9.93 -7.93
N TYR A 74 -20.42 -10.62 -6.79
CA TYR A 74 -19.74 -10.11 -5.59
C TYR A 74 -18.64 -11.05 -5.12
N ARG A 75 -17.57 -10.45 -4.58
CA ARG A 75 -16.46 -11.16 -3.94
C ARG A 75 -16.05 -10.52 -2.63
N PHE A 76 -15.51 -11.35 -1.76
CA PHE A 76 -14.82 -10.91 -0.56
C PHE A 76 -13.43 -10.36 -0.90
N GLN A 77 -13.11 -9.21 -0.31
CA GLN A 77 -11.78 -8.61 -0.39
C GLN A 77 -11.38 -8.07 0.99
N TRP A 78 -10.13 -8.31 1.36
CA TRP A 78 -9.56 -7.80 2.60
C TRP A 78 -9.19 -6.34 2.44
N GLY A 79 -9.33 -5.57 3.51
CA GLY A 79 -8.71 -4.26 3.60
C GLY A 79 -7.39 -4.30 4.34
N LYS A 80 -6.72 -3.15 4.35
CA LYS A 80 -5.47 -2.95 5.09
C LYS A 80 -5.64 -3.17 6.60
N GLU A 81 -4.54 -3.49 7.26
CA GLU A 81 -4.48 -3.58 8.72
C GLU A 81 -4.98 -2.27 9.34
N VAL A 82 -5.97 -2.38 10.22
CA VAL A 82 -6.50 -1.28 11.02
C VAL A 82 -6.13 -1.53 12.47
N ILE A 83 -5.64 -0.49 13.12
CA ILE A 83 -5.42 -0.46 14.57
C ILE A 83 -6.55 0.37 15.19
N HIS A 84 -7.44 -0.28 15.93
CA HIS A 84 -8.53 0.40 16.63
C HIS A 84 -8.62 -0.12 18.05
N GLU A 85 -8.59 0.79 19.03
CA GLU A 85 -8.70 0.44 20.47
C GLU A 85 -7.75 -0.68 20.93
N GLY A 86 -6.53 -0.71 20.37
CA GLY A 86 -5.51 -1.72 20.70
C GLY A 86 -5.66 -3.06 19.97
N TYR A 87 -6.75 -3.25 19.21
CA TYR A 87 -6.94 -4.41 18.33
C TYR A 87 -6.36 -4.15 16.96
N ARG A 88 -5.60 -5.12 16.45
CA ARG A 88 -5.13 -5.16 15.06
C ARG A 88 -5.97 -6.15 14.28
N TYR A 89 -6.64 -5.67 13.23
CA TYR A 89 -7.46 -6.53 12.41
C TYR A 89 -7.48 -6.08 10.95
N PHE A 90 -7.83 -7.03 10.09
CA PHE A 90 -8.03 -6.83 8.66
C PHE A 90 -9.54 -6.82 8.40
N PRO A 91 -10.12 -5.69 7.99
CA PRO A 91 -11.54 -5.60 7.68
C PRO A 91 -11.87 -6.40 6.43
N LEU A 92 -13.01 -7.08 6.43
CA LEU A 92 -13.56 -7.82 5.31
C LEU A 92 -14.64 -7.01 4.62
N TYR A 93 -14.51 -6.86 3.32
CA TYR A 93 -15.48 -6.20 2.47
C TYR A 93 -16.10 -7.18 1.50
N LEU A 94 -17.42 -7.06 1.27
CA LEU A 94 -18.09 -7.68 0.15
C LEU A 94 -18.24 -6.63 -0.95
N LEU A 95 -17.53 -6.80 -2.06
CA LEU A 95 -17.45 -5.84 -3.14
C LEU A 95 -18.05 -6.41 -4.41
N LYS A 96 -18.62 -5.53 -5.24
CA LYS A 96 -19.04 -5.92 -6.60
C LYS A 96 -17.80 -6.20 -7.46
N ASP A 97 -17.83 -7.28 -8.22
CA ASP A 97 -16.73 -7.73 -9.08
C ASP A 97 -16.39 -6.72 -10.16
N GLU A 98 -17.42 -6.13 -10.75
CA GLU A 98 -17.27 -5.12 -11.79
C GLU A 98 -16.88 -3.76 -11.18
N PRO A 99 -15.73 -3.19 -11.58
CA PRO A 99 -15.32 -1.87 -11.10
C PRO A 99 -16.20 -0.77 -11.68
N LEU A 100 -16.56 0.20 -10.82
CA LEU A 100 -17.28 1.42 -11.22
C LEU A 100 -16.38 2.32 -12.07
N LEU A 101 -15.12 2.46 -11.64
CA LEU A 101 -14.03 3.15 -12.33
C LEU A 101 -12.72 2.41 -12.10
N THR A 102 -11.77 2.66 -12.98
CA THR A 102 -10.38 2.21 -12.82
C THR A 102 -9.48 3.43 -12.64
N GLY A 103 -8.20 3.20 -12.32
CA GLY A 103 -7.24 4.29 -12.10
C GLY A 103 -7.06 5.24 -13.29
N SER A 104 -7.37 4.84 -14.53
CA SER A 104 -7.32 5.72 -15.70
C SER A 104 -8.31 6.89 -15.65
N ALA A 105 -9.29 6.84 -14.74
CA ALA A 105 -10.22 7.93 -14.47
C ALA A 105 -9.58 9.08 -13.66
N ILE A 106 -8.42 8.85 -13.04
CA ILE A 106 -7.75 9.82 -12.17
C ILE A 106 -6.81 10.69 -13.00
N LEU A 107 -6.97 12.00 -12.90
CA LEU A 107 -6.06 13.00 -13.46
C LEU A 107 -4.96 13.36 -12.47
N ASP A 108 -5.32 13.61 -11.21
CA ASP A 108 -4.38 13.94 -10.14
C ASP A 108 -4.93 13.58 -8.76
N ALA A 109 -4.03 13.33 -7.81
CA ALA A 109 -4.35 13.05 -6.41
C ALA A 109 -3.33 13.74 -5.50
N THR A 110 -3.76 14.70 -4.68
CA THR A 110 -2.84 15.51 -3.86
C THR A 110 -3.18 15.38 -2.38
N PRO A 111 -2.21 15.04 -1.51
CA PRO A 111 -2.46 14.98 -0.07
C PRO A 111 -2.64 16.39 0.50
N GLY A 112 -3.49 16.53 1.50
CA GLY A 112 -3.79 17.79 2.14
C GLY A 112 -4.22 17.63 3.60
N VAL A 113 -4.35 18.77 4.27
CA VAL A 113 -4.86 18.87 5.65
C VAL A 113 -6.05 19.83 5.65
N GLY A 114 -7.01 19.54 6.52
CA GLY A 114 -8.24 20.28 6.69
C GLY A 114 -9.38 19.65 5.90
N THR A 115 -10.46 19.31 6.60
CA THR A 115 -11.76 18.96 6.01
C THR A 115 -12.82 19.92 6.51
N GLN A 116 -14.00 19.89 5.90
CA GLN A 116 -15.13 20.72 6.34
C GLN A 116 -15.46 20.53 7.83
N ASP A 117 -15.30 19.30 8.33
CA ASP A 117 -15.66 18.94 9.71
C ASP A 117 -14.46 18.97 10.67
N ASN A 118 -13.22 18.95 10.16
CA ASN A 118 -12.02 18.87 10.98
C ASN A 118 -10.84 19.62 10.33
N PRO A 119 -10.44 20.80 10.86
CA PRO A 119 -9.29 21.57 10.35
C PRO A 119 -7.95 20.83 10.42
N LEU A 120 -7.82 19.83 11.31
CA LEU A 120 -6.64 18.96 11.43
C LEU A 120 -6.84 17.62 10.70
N GLY A 121 -7.99 17.43 10.07
CA GLY A 121 -8.33 16.21 9.35
C GLY A 121 -7.42 16.02 8.14
N VAL A 122 -6.84 14.84 8.00
CA VAL A 122 -6.02 14.50 6.85
C VAL A 122 -6.93 14.14 5.67
N ARG A 123 -6.55 14.57 4.46
CA ARG A 123 -7.34 14.31 3.25
C ARG A 123 -6.49 14.05 2.01
N VAL A 124 -7.13 13.51 0.98
CA VAL A 124 -6.60 13.46 -0.39
C VAL A 124 -7.59 14.12 -1.34
N ASP A 125 -7.14 15.17 -2.00
CA ASP A 125 -7.85 15.89 -3.05
C ASP A 125 -7.69 15.13 -4.37
N LEU A 126 -8.78 14.59 -4.90
CA LEU A 126 -8.81 13.77 -6.11
C LEU A 126 -9.46 14.54 -7.26
N THR A 127 -8.76 14.61 -8.39
CA THR A 127 -9.26 15.22 -9.63
C THR A 127 -9.42 14.15 -10.70
N MET A 128 -10.60 14.06 -11.30
CA MET A 128 -10.93 13.13 -12.37
C MET A 128 -10.54 13.70 -13.75
N THR A 129 -10.24 12.82 -14.70
CA THR A 129 -10.08 13.16 -16.11
C THR A 129 -11.36 13.73 -16.70
N ARG A 130 -11.26 14.51 -17.77
CA ARG A 130 -12.41 15.21 -18.38
C ARG A 130 -13.52 14.23 -18.77
N GLU A 131 -13.12 13.09 -19.29
CA GLU A 131 -13.96 11.98 -19.78
C GLU A 131 -14.66 11.27 -18.62
N ALA A 132 -13.96 11.09 -17.49
CA ALA A 132 -14.48 10.39 -16.33
C ALA A 132 -15.44 11.24 -15.47
N ARG A 133 -15.43 12.58 -15.57
CA ARG A 133 -16.26 13.47 -14.70
C ARG A 133 -17.74 13.14 -14.74
N THR A 134 -18.30 12.93 -15.94
CA THR A 134 -19.73 12.64 -16.10
C THR A 134 -20.08 11.28 -15.48
N LYS A 135 -19.24 10.26 -15.72
CA LYS A 135 -19.42 8.93 -15.13
C LYS A 135 -19.29 8.99 -13.60
N TRP A 136 -18.32 9.75 -13.08
CA TRP A 136 -18.14 9.95 -11.65
C TRP A 136 -19.33 10.66 -10.99
N ALA A 137 -19.90 11.65 -11.65
CA ALA A 137 -21.10 12.35 -11.19
C ALA A 137 -22.34 11.44 -11.14
N GLN A 138 -22.45 10.47 -12.05
CA GLN A 138 -23.51 9.45 -12.04
C GLN A 138 -23.29 8.44 -10.92
N ILE A 139 -22.05 7.93 -10.80
CA ILE A 139 -21.67 6.96 -9.75
C ILE A 139 -21.93 7.55 -8.38
N THR A 140 -21.36 8.72 -8.08
CA THR A 140 -21.50 9.37 -6.76
C THR A 140 -22.95 9.73 -6.46
N GLY A 141 -23.72 10.17 -7.47
CA GLY A 141 -25.16 10.42 -7.33
C GLY A 141 -25.98 9.17 -6.99
N ALA A 142 -25.61 8.00 -7.54
CA ALA A 142 -26.29 6.74 -7.27
C ALA A 142 -25.84 6.03 -5.98
N HIS A 143 -24.75 6.49 -5.36
CA HIS A 143 -24.14 5.86 -4.18
C HIS A 143 -24.12 6.77 -2.94
N ILE A 144 -24.93 7.83 -2.89
CA ILE A 144 -25.04 8.69 -1.70
C ILE A 144 -25.41 7.83 -0.48
N GLY A 145 -24.68 7.99 0.62
CA GLY A 145 -24.81 7.20 1.84
C GLY A 145 -24.19 5.80 1.77
N ARG A 146 -23.68 5.39 0.61
CA ARG A 146 -22.99 4.10 0.39
C ARG A 146 -21.49 4.28 0.31
N ARG A 147 -20.75 3.18 0.47
CA ARG A 147 -19.29 3.18 0.43
C ARG A 147 -18.79 2.81 -0.96
N ILE A 148 -17.77 3.53 -1.43
CA ILE A 148 -17.00 3.16 -2.63
C ILE A 148 -15.60 2.77 -2.14
N ALA A 149 -15.25 1.51 -2.30
CA ALA A 149 -13.93 0.99 -2.00
C ALA A 149 -12.92 1.41 -3.07
N ILE A 150 -11.75 1.83 -2.61
CA ILE A 150 -10.55 2.05 -3.42
C ILE A 150 -9.69 0.79 -3.25
N VAL A 151 -9.61 0.00 -4.31
CA VAL A 151 -8.97 -1.32 -4.32
C VAL A 151 -7.69 -1.25 -5.13
N LEU A 152 -6.59 -1.75 -4.57
CA LEU A 152 -5.30 -1.86 -5.25
C LEU A 152 -4.88 -3.33 -5.26
N ASP A 153 -4.67 -3.88 -6.46
CA ASP A 153 -4.19 -5.26 -6.67
C ASP A 153 -5.04 -6.32 -5.90
N GLY A 154 -6.31 -6.04 -5.66
CA GLY A 154 -7.26 -6.92 -4.98
C GLY A 154 -7.54 -6.58 -3.51
N ASP A 155 -6.72 -5.73 -2.88
CA ASP A 155 -6.88 -5.33 -1.49
C ASP A 155 -7.52 -3.94 -1.36
N VAL A 156 -8.44 -3.80 -0.40
CA VAL A 156 -9.15 -2.55 -0.10
C VAL A 156 -8.24 -1.62 0.71
N TYR A 157 -7.78 -0.54 0.07
CA TYR A 157 -6.99 0.47 0.76
C TYR A 157 -7.84 1.30 1.72
N THR A 158 -8.96 1.81 1.20
CA THR A 158 -9.93 2.58 1.97
C THR A 158 -11.31 2.46 1.33
N ALA A 159 -12.37 2.60 2.11
CA ALA A 159 -13.73 2.55 1.62
C ALA A 159 -14.55 3.70 2.22
N PRO A 160 -14.34 4.94 1.76
CA PRO A 160 -15.07 6.12 2.24
C PRO A 160 -16.56 6.04 1.87
N VAL A 161 -17.37 6.72 2.69
CA VAL A 161 -18.80 6.93 2.41
C VAL A 161 -18.95 8.11 1.46
N VAL A 162 -19.74 7.94 0.40
CA VAL A 162 -20.12 9.03 -0.50
C VAL A 162 -21.18 9.88 0.19
N ARG A 163 -20.85 11.14 0.47
CA ARG A 163 -21.75 12.07 1.18
C ARG A 163 -22.65 12.86 0.26
N GLU A 164 -22.16 13.17 -0.93
CA GLU A 164 -22.87 13.99 -1.91
C GLU A 164 -22.48 13.60 -3.33
N ARG A 165 -23.29 14.07 -4.28
CA ARG A 165 -22.99 13.95 -5.70
C ARG A 165 -21.84 14.89 -6.08
N ILE A 166 -20.89 14.40 -6.87
CA ILE A 166 -19.70 15.16 -7.29
C ILE A 166 -19.77 15.47 -8.80
N PRO A 167 -20.41 16.58 -9.22
CA PRO A 167 -20.59 16.89 -10.64
C PRO A 167 -19.31 17.38 -11.34
N ASN A 168 -18.41 18.01 -10.59
CA ASN A 168 -17.24 18.69 -11.16
C ASN A 168 -16.01 17.78 -11.32
N GLY A 169 -16.10 16.52 -10.90
CA GLY A 169 -14.98 15.58 -10.91
C GLY A 169 -13.88 15.89 -9.90
N ARG A 170 -14.15 16.74 -8.90
CA ARG A 170 -13.23 17.02 -7.79
C ARG A 170 -13.83 16.49 -6.51
N SER A 171 -13.15 15.57 -5.85
CA SER A 171 -13.63 14.92 -4.64
C SER A 171 -12.56 14.91 -3.57
N VAL A 172 -13.00 14.90 -2.32
CA VAL A 172 -12.12 14.82 -1.16
C VAL A 172 -12.31 13.48 -0.48
N ILE A 173 -11.22 12.73 -0.31
CA ILE A 173 -11.18 11.52 0.51
C ILE A 173 -10.66 11.92 1.88
N THR A 174 -11.50 11.81 2.90
CA THR A 174 -11.12 12.11 4.29
C THR A 174 -10.54 10.88 4.98
N LEU A 175 -9.43 11.05 5.70
CA LEU A 175 -8.79 10.05 6.53
C LEU A 175 -8.79 10.52 7.99
N THR A 176 -9.92 10.32 8.67
CA THR A 176 -10.21 10.94 9.99
C THR A 176 -9.29 10.51 11.12
N THR A 177 -8.68 9.33 11.04
CA THR A 177 -7.88 8.72 12.12
C THR A 177 -6.44 8.41 11.72
N SER A 178 -5.96 9.04 10.65
CA SER A 178 -4.73 8.66 9.98
C SER A 178 -3.65 9.75 10.08
N PRO A 179 -2.37 9.37 10.21
CA PRO A 179 -1.28 10.32 10.05
C PRO A 179 -1.20 10.84 8.60
N ILE A 180 -0.64 12.03 8.41
CA ILE A 180 -0.48 12.66 7.09
C ILE A 180 0.30 11.78 6.08
N GLU A 181 1.21 10.95 6.56
CA GLU A 181 1.97 9.99 5.74
C GLU A 181 1.06 8.97 5.03
N GLU A 182 -0.10 8.65 5.63
CA GLU A 182 -1.06 7.74 5.01
C GLU A 182 -1.76 8.39 3.81
N ALA A 183 -2.07 9.70 3.89
CA ALA A 183 -2.59 10.45 2.74
C ALA A 183 -1.56 10.59 1.63
N LYS A 184 -0.27 10.82 1.96
CA LYS A 184 0.79 10.83 0.95
C LYS A 184 0.89 9.47 0.25
N THR A 185 0.85 8.39 1.01
CA THR A 185 0.88 7.02 0.46
C THR A 185 -0.33 6.75 -0.42
N LEU A 186 -1.53 7.11 0.03
CA LEU A 186 -2.75 6.98 -0.76
C LEU A 186 -2.69 7.82 -2.05
N ALA A 187 -2.20 9.06 -1.98
CA ALA A 187 -2.02 9.90 -3.16
C ALA A 187 -1.05 9.27 -4.18
N ILE A 188 0.07 8.70 -3.72
CA ILE A 188 1.02 7.97 -4.58
C ILE A 188 0.32 6.79 -5.26
N ILE A 189 -0.46 6.01 -4.51
CA ILE A 189 -1.19 4.85 -5.04
C ILE A 189 -2.22 5.25 -6.07
N LEU A 190 -3.00 6.30 -5.79
CA LEU A 190 -4.00 6.83 -6.71
C LEU A 190 -3.36 7.33 -8.02
N LYS A 191 -2.17 7.95 -7.95
CA LYS A 191 -1.40 8.34 -9.14
C LYS A 191 -0.80 7.14 -9.88
N ALA A 192 -0.20 6.20 -9.15
CA ALA A 192 0.47 5.03 -9.73
C ALA A 192 -0.53 4.05 -10.39
N GLY A 193 -1.73 3.92 -9.82
CA GLY A 193 -2.81 3.09 -10.36
C GLY A 193 -3.42 3.60 -11.67
N ALA A 194 -3.11 4.82 -12.09
CA ALA A 194 -3.51 5.37 -13.38
C ALA A 194 -2.64 4.89 -14.55
N LEU A 195 -1.58 4.12 -14.29
CA LEU A 195 -0.67 3.64 -15.32
C LEU A 195 -1.35 2.55 -16.18
N PRO A 196 -1.47 2.76 -17.51
CA PRO A 196 -2.29 1.93 -18.41
C PRO A 196 -1.67 0.57 -18.79
N ALA A 197 -0.62 0.12 -18.12
CA ALA A 197 0.13 -1.07 -18.52
C ALA A 197 0.37 -2.02 -17.34
N PRO A 198 0.08 -3.33 -17.48
CA PRO A 198 0.44 -4.32 -16.48
C PRO A 198 1.97 -4.38 -16.40
N LEU A 199 2.52 -3.90 -15.28
CA LEU A 199 3.91 -4.11 -14.92
C LEU A 199 4.08 -5.56 -14.48
N ASN A 200 4.54 -6.42 -15.39
CA ASN A 200 5.09 -7.72 -15.01
C ASN A 200 6.45 -7.45 -14.38
N ILE A 201 6.62 -7.79 -13.10
CA ILE A 201 7.93 -7.71 -12.43
C ILE A 201 8.74 -8.91 -12.93
N ILE A 202 9.59 -8.68 -13.93
CA ILE A 202 10.40 -9.73 -14.56
C ILE A 202 11.66 -10.01 -13.72
N GLU A 203 12.12 -9.02 -12.96
CA GLU A 203 13.31 -9.13 -12.13
C GLU A 203 13.25 -8.11 -10.99
N GLU A 204 13.08 -8.58 -9.76
CA GLU A 204 13.27 -7.77 -8.55
C GLU A 204 14.73 -7.94 -8.09
N ARG A 205 15.62 -7.02 -8.46
CA ARG A 205 16.95 -6.93 -7.83
C ARG A 205 16.85 -6.18 -6.51
N SER A 206 16.13 -6.75 -5.55
CA SER A 206 16.23 -6.30 -4.16
C SER A 206 17.53 -6.87 -3.60
N ILE A 207 18.60 -6.07 -3.63
CA ILE A 207 19.83 -6.40 -2.92
C ILE A 207 19.52 -6.18 -1.44
N GLY A 208 19.40 -7.26 -0.69
CA GLY A 208 19.21 -7.18 0.75
C GLY A 208 20.33 -6.36 1.41
N PRO A 209 20.03 -5.56 2.45
CA PRO A 209 21.03 -4.72 3.14
C PRO A 209 22.31 -5.47 3.58
N SER A 210 22.20 -6.78 3.80
CA SER A 210 23.32 -7.66 4.15
C SER A 210 24.38 -7.80 3.04
N LEU A 211 23.98 -8.00 1.79
CA LEU A 211 24.90 -8.13 0.64
C LEU A 211 25.67 -6.82 0.38
N GLY A 212 25.00 -5.68 0.59
CA GLY A 212 25.63 -4.36 0.55
C GLY A 212 26.65 -4.18 1.68
N MET A 213 26.28 -4.49 2.91
CA MET A 213 27.18 -4.38 4.07
C MET A 213 28.42 -5.26 3.94
N ASP A 214 28.29 -6.48 3.43
CA ASP A 214 29.42 -7.38 3.23
C ASP A 214 30.37 -6.86 2.14
N SER A 215 29.81 -6.31 1.05
CA SER A 215 30.59 -5.64 0.00
C SER A 215 31.35 -4.42 0.52
N ILE A 216 30.73 -3.60 1.39
CA ILE A 216 31.38 -2.44 2.03
C ILE A 216 32.51 -2.88 2.96
N LYS A 217 32.31 -3.94 3.75
CA LYS A 217 33.37 -4.47 4.65
C LYS A 217 34.54 -5.04 3.86
N ALA A 218 34.27 -5.81 2.80
CA ALA A 218 35.29 -6.36 1.92
C ALA A 218 36.05 -5.24 1.19
N GLY A 219 35.33 -4.25 0.65
CA GLY A 219 35.89 -3.08 -0.02
C GLY A 219 36.78 -2.24 0.91
N THR A 220 36.32 -1.98 2.14
CA THR A 220 37.11 -1.24 3.14
C THR A 220 38.41 -1.97 3.49
N ARG A 221 38.36 -3.30 3.67
CA ARG A 221 39.58 -4.11 3.94
C ARG A 221 40.55 -4.07 2.76
N ALA A 222 40.05 -4.24 1.54
CA ALA A 222 40.87 -4.18 0.33
C ALA A 222 41.51 -2.80 0.14
N PHE A 223 40.76 -1.73 0.40
CA PHE A 223 41.26 -0.35 0.35
C PHE A 223 42.38 -0.11 1.35
N ILE A 224 42.24 -0.55 2.61
CA ILE A 224 43.26 -0.38 3.64
C ILE A 224 44.54 -1.16 3.28
N LEU A 225 44.43 -2.44 2.92
CA LEU A 225 45.58 -3.26 2.55
C LEU A 225 46.28 -2.72 1.29
N GLY A 226 45.51 -2.35 0.27
CA GLY A 226 46.04 -1.76 -0.96
C GLY A 226 46.72 -0.41 -0.70
N GLY A 227 46.11 0.46 0.10
CA GLY A 227 46.67 1.76 0.48
C GLY A 227 47.99 1.64 1.22
N ILE A 228 48.10 0.73 2.20
CA ILE A 228 49.35 0.48 2.93
C ILE A 228 50.45 0.00 1.97
N LEU A 229 50.13 -0.90 1.05
CA LEU A 229 51.10 -1.42 0.08
C LEU A 229 51.61 -0.33 -0.86
N VAL A 230 50.71 0.53 -1.36
CA VAL A 230 51.07 1.68 -2.20
C VAL A 230 51.93 2.69 -1.43
N PHE A 231 51.61 2.97 -0.17
CA PHE A 231 52.39 3.88 0.66
C PHE A 231 53.80 3.35 0.90
N LEU A 232 53.93 2.06 1.23
CA LEU A 232 55.24 1.40 1.39
C LEU A 232 56.06 1.46 0.09
N PHE A 233 55.43 1.18 -1.05
CA PHE A 233 56.08 1.27 -2.35
C PHE A 233 56.56 2.70 -2.68
N MET A 234 55.71 3.71 -2.45
CA MET A 234 56.05 5.12 -2.67
C MET A 234 57.24 5.56 -1.84
N VAL A 235 57.29 5.17 -0.56
CA VAL A 235 58.42 5.50 0.33
C VAL A 235 59.69 4.75 -0.08
N ALA A 236 59.59 3.47 -0.44
CA ALA A 236 60.75 2.67 -0.83
C ALA A 236 61.38 3.14 -2.15
N TYR A 237 60.56 3.43 -3.16
CA TYR A 237 61.03 3.82 -4.49
C TYR A 237 61.40 5.30 -4.59
N TYR A 238 60.56 6.21 -4.05
CA TYR A 238 60.72 7.66 -4.19
C TYR A 238 61.31 8.36 -2.95
N ARG A 239 61.59 7.62 -1.87
CA ARG A 239 62.24 8.12 -0.64
C ARG A 239 61.56 9.40 -0.11
N LYS A 240 62.32 10.49 0.08
CA LYS A 240 61.81 11.78 0.61
C LYS A 240 60.74 12.41 -0.30
N SER A 241 60.81 12.21 -1.62
CA SER A 241 59.79 12.70 -2.56
C SER A 241 58.47 11.91 -2.44
N GLY A 242 58.56 10.64 -2.06
CA GLY A 242 57.38 9.79 -1.83
C GLY A 242 56.50 10.28 -0.68
N VAL A 243 57.11 10.83 0.38
CA VAL A 243 56.36 11.41 1.52
C VAL A 243 55.51 12.61 1.06
N THR A 244 56.05 13.44 0.18
CA THR A 244 55.31 14.60 -0.38
C THR A 244 54.14 14.15 -1.25
N ALA A 245 54.33 13.09 -2.05
CA ALA A 245 53.28 12.51 -2.86
C ALA A 245 52.14 11.90 -2.02
N ILE A 246 52.45 11.26 -0.88
CA ILE A 246 51.44 10.73 0.05
C ILE A 246 50.60 11.86 0.64
N ILE A 247 51.21 12.97 1.04
CA ILE A 247 50.49 14.14 1.56
C ILE A 247 49.53 14.69 0.48
N ALA A 248 49.98 14.81 -0.76
CA ALA A 248 49.14 15.27 -1.87
C ALA A 248 47.97 14.32 -2.14
N LEU A 249 48.19 13.00 -2.07
CA LEU A 249 47.15 11.99 -2.26
C LEU A 249 46.08 12.03 -1.15
N ILE A 250 46.49 12.19 0.10
CA ILE A 250 45.56 12.33 1.24
C ILE A 250 44.73 13.60 1.09
N LEU A 251 45.36 14.73 0.76
CA LEU A 251 44.65 15.99 0.52
C LEU A 251 43.64 15.86 -0.64
N ASN A 252 44.03 15.19 -1.71
CA ASN A 252 43.13 14.93 -2.84
C ASN A 252 41.91 14.10 -2.41
N LEU A 253 42.11 13.04 -1.62
CA LEU A 253 41.02 12.22 -1.10
C LEU A 253 40.07 13.02 -0.20
N VAL A 254 40.60 13.86 0.68
CA VAL A 254 39.81 14.74 1.55
C VAL A 254 38.96 15.71 0.72
N PHE A 255 39.54 16.35 -0.30
CA PHE A 255 38.77 17.26 -1.18
C PHE A 255 37.67 16.55 -1.96
N LEU A 256 37.94 15.35 -2.47
CA LEU A 256 36.95 14.55 -3.20
C LEU A 256 35.77 14.19 -2.30
N LEU A 257 36.04 13.72 -1.07
CA LEU A 257 35.00 13.38 -0.10
C LEU A 257 34.23 14.61 0.37
N ALA A 258 34.89 15.75 0.59
CA ALA A 258 34.24 17.00 0.96
C ALA A 258 33.26 17.47 -0.13
N PHE A 259 33.64 17.36 -1.41
CA PHE A 259 32.79 17.73 -2.52
C PHE A 259 31.56 16.80 -2.66
N LEU A 260 31.77 15.48 -2.55
CA LEU A 260 30.66 14.50 -2.59
C LEU A 260 29.67 14.71 -1.43
N SER A 261 30.18 14.94 -0.22
CA SER A 261 29.37 15.21 0.97
C SER A 261 28.55 16.51 0.81
N GLY A 262 29.16 17.56 0.25
CA GLY A 262 28.48 18.82 -0.06
C GLY A 262 27.30 18.67 -1.02
N LEU A 263 27.34 17.68 -1.92
CA LEU A 263 26.27 17.37 -2.87
C LEU A 263 25.18 16.43 -2.30
N ARG A 264 25.25 16.05 -1.02
CA ARG A 264 24.30 15.12 -0.36
C ARG A 264 24.19 13.75 -1.06
N ALA A 265 25.28 13.25 -1.61
CA ALA A 265 25.38 11.85 -2.00
C ALA A 265 25.83 11.03 -0.77
N THR A 266 24.88 10.50 -0.01
CA THR A 266 25.09 9.49 1.05
C THR A 266 24.37 8.21 0.69
#